data_AF-A0A9E7KRT9-F1
#
_entry.id   AF-A0A9E7KRT9-F1
#
_cell.length_a   1.000
_cell.length_b   1.000
_cell.length_c   1.000
_cell.angle_alpha   90.00
_cell.angle_beta   90.00
_cell.angle_gamma   90.00
#
_symmetry.space_group_name_H-M   'P 1'
#
loop_
_entity.id
_entity.type
_entity.pdbx_description
1 polymer ?
#
loop_
_entity_poly.entity_id
_entity_poly.type
_entity_poly.pdbx_seq_one_letter_code
_entity_poly.pdbx_strand_id
1 'polypeptide(L)'
;MGLQWVILAGVVAVEAAVAVLLTLPAPRLVKSRIVALASLILQPGASIVPFAAFQFLDLRWKNEHRLMCTSEICTTEERTRYEKSIFKAQRNVILCVSACLLYWCIFRICKYHKEIRELEEVEKHLKDQ
;
A
#
# COMPACT_ATOMS: atom_id res chain seq x y z
N MET A 1 12.90 -9.78 -12.19
CA MET A 1 12.36 -8.42 -12.06
C MET A 1 10.84 -8.32 -12.20
N GLY A 2 10.14 -9.06 -13.07
CA GLY A 2 8.67 -8.93 -13.20
C GLY A 2 7.86 -9.49 -12.02
N LEU A 3 8.28 -10.63 -11.46
CA LEU A 3 7.53 -11.34 -10.40
C LEU A 3 7.34 -10.50 -9.13
N GLN A 4 8.35 -9.74 -8.71
CA GLN A 4 8.26 -8.86 -7.53
C GLN A 4 7.16 -7.80 -7.67
N TRP A 5 7.00 -7.21 -8.87
CA TRP A 5 5.95 -6.22 -9.14
C TRP A 5 4.56 -6.84 -9.24
N VAL A 6 4.46 -8.11 -9.69
CA VAL A 6 3.19 -8.85 -9.68
C VAL A 6 2.74 -9.15 -8.26
N ILE A 7 3.66 -9.58 -7.40
CA ILE A 7 3.39 -9.82 -5.98
C ILE A 7 2.95 -8.51 -5.31
N LEU A 8 3.68 -7.41 -5.55
CA LEU A 8 3.34 -6.10 -4.98
C LEU A 8 1.96 -5.61 -5.45
N ALA A 9 1.63 -5.78 -6.73
CA ALA A 9 0.31 -5.44 -7.26
C ALA A 9 -0.81 -6.30 -6.65
N GLY A 10 -0.54 -7.59 -6.43
CA GLY A 10 -1.47 -8.49 -5.75
C GLY A 10 -1.73 -8.05 -4.30
N VAL A 11 -0.67 -7.68 -3.58
CA VAL A 11 -0.79 -7.14 -2.21
C VAL A 11 -1.61 -5.85 -2.20
N VAL A 12 -1.32 -4.90 -3.08
CA VAL A 12 -2.09 -3.65 -3.23
C VAL A 12 -3.56 -3.92 -3.54
N ALA A 13 -3.86 -4.91 -4.38
CA ALA A 13 -5.24 -5.29 -4.69
C ALA A 13 -5.97 -5.87 -3.47
N VAL A 14 -5.30 -6.70 -2.68
CA VAL A 14 -5.84 -7.24 -1.42
C VAL A 14 -6.07 -6.10 -0.42
N GLU A 15 -5.11 -5.19 -0.25
CA GLU A 15 -5.26 -4.01 0.63
C GLU A 15 -6.44 -3.13 0.18
N ALA A 16 -6.58 -2.87 -1.12
CA ALA A 16 -7.70 -2.11 -1.66
C ALA A 16 -9.03 -2.81 -1.39
N ALA A 17 -9.12 -4.14 -1.58
CA ALA A 17 -10.31 -4.91 -1.26
C ALA A 17 -10.67 -4.83 0.23
N VAL A 18 -9.67 -4.89 1.11
CA VAL A 18 -9.86 -4.71 2.57
C VAL A 18 -10.33 -3.30 2.90
N ALA A 19 -9.76 -2.27 2.26
CA ALA A 19 -10.18 -0.88 2.45
C ALA A 19 -11.63 -0.66 2.00
N VAL A 20 -12.05 -1.25 0.87
CA VAL A 20 -13.44 -1.23 0.40
C VAL A 20 -14.36 -1.96 1.38
N LEU A 21 -13.95 -3.14 1.86
CA LEU A 21 -14.73 -3.90 2.83
C LEU A 21 -14.92 -3.14 4.15
N LEU A 22 -13.90 -2.37 4.57
CA LEU A 22 -13.95 -1.52 5.76
C LEU A 22 -14.80 -0.25 5.58
N THR A 23 -14.88 0.29 4.36
CA THR A 23 -15.67 1.50 4.07
C THR A 23 -17.16 1.22 3.84
N LEU A 24 -17.53 -0.02 3.50
CA LEU A 24 -18.94 -0.40 3.38
C LEU A 24 -19.66 -0.36 4.75
N PRO A 25 -20.88 0.22 4.83
CA PRO A 25 -21.64 0.30 6.07
C PRO A 25 -22.21 -1.07 6.46
N ALA A 26 -21.39 -1.90 7.11
CA ALA A 26 -21.77 -3.22 7.58
C ALA A 26 -22.39 -3.20 9.00
N PRO A 27 -23.28 -4.16 9.34
CA PRO A 27 -23.90 -4.27 10.66
C PRO A 27 -22.87 -4.53 11.79
N ARG A 28 -23.19 -4.12 13.02
CA ARG A 28 -22.24 -4.03 14.16
C ARG A 28 -21.45 -5.33 14.46
N LEU A 29 -22.10 -6.49 14.33
CA LEU A 29 -21.45 -7.80 14.52
C LEU A 29 -20.45 -8.16 13.41
N VAL A 30 -20.69 -7.66 12.21
CA VAL A 30 -19.80 -7.86 11.05
C VAL A 30 -18.60 -6.92 11.16
N LYS A 31 -18.79 -5.68 11.62
CA LYS A 31 -17.70 -4.74 11.91
C LYS A 31 -16.69 -5.30 12.92
N SER A 32 -17.17 -5.98 13.98
CA SER A 32 -16.26 -6.51 15.01
C SER A 32 -15.33 -7.59 14.46
N ARG A 33 -15.86 -8.49 13.64
CA ARG A 33 -15.11 -9.54 12.93
C ARG A 33 -14.20 -8.98 11.85
N ILE A 34 -14.67 -8.00 11.07
CA ILE A 34 -13.86 -7.34 10.03
C ILE A 34 -12.66 -6.65 10.67
N VAL A 35 -12.81 -5.96 11.80
CA VAL A 35 -11.68 -5.30 12.45
C VAL A 35 -10.71 -6.31 13.07
N ALA A 36 -11.20 -7.44 13.59
CA ALA A 36 -10.33 -8.52 14.05
C ALA A 36 -9.51 -9.10 12.88
N LEU A 37 -10.15 -9.39 11.75
CA LEU A 37 -9.49 -9.83 10.52
C LEU A 37 -8.51 -8.78 9.98
N ALA A 38 -8.89 -7.51 9.96
CA ALA A 38 -8.03 -6.41 9.53
C ALA A 38 -6.81 -6.27 10.44
N SER A 39 -6.96 -6.44 11.76
CA SER A 39 -5.83 -6.43 12.69
C SER A 39 -4.87 -7.61 12.49
N LEU A 40 -5.40 -8.78 12.09
CA LEU A 40 -4.59 -9.95 11.76
C LEU A 40 -3.82 -9.77 10.45
N ILE A 41 -4.38 -9.03 9.48
CA ILE A 41 -3.74 -8.66 8.20
C ILE A 41 -2.75 -7.50 8.37
N LEU A 42 -2.94 -6.65 9.38
CA LEU A 42 -2.04 -5.53 9.70
C LEU A 42 -0.64 -6.01 10.14
N GLN A 43 -0.57 -7.15 10.82
CA GLN A 43 0.66 -7.75 11.32
C GLN A 43 1.63 -8.18 10.18
N PRO A 44 1.18 -8.88 9.12
CA PRO A 44 1.99 -9.08 7.92
C PRO A 44 2.18 -7.79 7.10
N GLY A 45 1.24 -6.83 7.16
CA GLY A 45 1.36 -5.53 6.49
C GLY A 45 2.55 -4.67 6.98
N ALA A 46 3.05 -4.88 8.20
CA ALA A 46 4.27 -4.23 8.68
C ALA A 46 5.52 -4.58 7.83
N SER A 47 5.52 -5.73 7.15
CA SER A 47 6.61 -6.15 6.25
C SER A 47 6.53 -5.50 4.86
N ILE A 48 5.37 -4.95 4.47
CA ILE A 48 5.21 -4.21 3.21
C ILE A 48 6.03 -2.92 3.22
N VAL A 49 6.11 -2.24 4.37
CA VAL A 49 6.81 -0.95 4.50
C VAL A 49 8.32 -1.07 4.20
N PRO A 50 9.10 -1.98 4.84
CA PRO A 50 10.50 -2.15 4.50
C PRO A 50 10.69 -2.69 3.06
N PHE A 51 9.76 -3.50 2.55
CA PHE A 51 9.81 -3.99 1.17
C PHE A 51 9.61 -2.87 0.14
N ALA A 52 8.64 -1.98 0.37
CA ALA A 52 8.41 -0.79 -0.45
C ALA A 52 9.58 0.18 -0.40
N ALA A 53 10.19 0.37 0.78
CA ALA A 53 11.39 1.19 0.95
C ALA A 53 12.58 0.62 0.15
N PHE A 54 12.78 -0.70 0.20
CA PHE A 54 13.81 -1.39 -0.58
C PHE A 54 13.59 -1.22 -2.10
N GLN A 55 12.35 -1.32 -2.57
CA GLN A 55 12.01 -1.09 -3.99
C GLN A 55 12.21 0.35 -4.43
N PHE A 56 11.95 1.32 -3.54
CA PHE A 56 12.23 2.72 -3.82
C PHE A 56 13.74 2.99 -3.95
N LEU A 57 14.54 2.41 -3.07
CA LEU A 57 16.00 2.46 -3.13
C LEU A 57 16.55 1.80 -4.41
N ASP A 58 16.03 0.64 -4.79
CA ASP A 58 16.40 -0.05 -6.04
C ASP A 58 16.03 0.78 -7.30
N LEU A 59 14.86 1.45 -7.27
CA LEU A 59 14.46 2.39 -8.32
C LEU A 59 15.38 3.61 -8.41
N ARG A 60 15.71 4.23 -7.27
CA ARG A 60 16.64 5.36 -7.19
C ARG A 60 18.02 4.96 -7.70
N TRP A 61 18.52 3.81 -7.25
CA TRP A 61 19.80 3.27 -7.68
C TRP A 61 19.85 3.05 -9.20
N LYS A 62 18.81 2.44 -9.78
CA LYS A 62 18.67 2.24 -11.22
C LYS A 62 18.52 3.53 -12.01
N ASN A 63 17.97 4.59 -11.40
CA ASN A 63 17.86 5.89 -12.05
C ASN A 63 19.21 6.61 -12.08
N GLU A 64 19.98 6.51 -10.99
CA GLU A 64 21.30 7.13 -10.84
C GLU A 64 22.36 6.46 -11.73
N HIS A 65 22.36 5.12 -11.81
CA HIS A 65 23.33 4.36 -12.62
C HIS A 65 22.88 4.18 -14.08
N ARG A 66 21.83 4.88 -14.49
CA ARG A 66 21.34 4.80 -15.86
C ARG A 66 22.19 5.68 -16.74
N LEU A 67 22.81 5.09 -17.76
CA LEU A 67 23.43 5.85 -18.85
C LEU A 67 22.34 6.72 -19.50
N MET A 68 22.37 8.01 -19.20
CA MET A 68 21.57 9.02 -19.89
C MET A 68 22.20 9.28 -21.25
N CYS A 69 21.42 9.22 -22.31
CA CYS A 69 21.83 9.74 -23.61
C CYS A 69 21.95 11.28 -23.48
N THR A 70 23.15 11.77 -23.15
CA THR A 70 23.46 13.20 -23.05
C THR A 70 24.12 13.75 -24.33
N SER A 71 24.46 12.90 -25.31
CA SER A 71 25.06 13.32 -26.57
C SER A 71 24.01 13.54 -27.68
N GLU A 72 24.28 14.50 -28.56
CA GLU A 72 23.44 14.92 -29.71
C GLU A 72 23.14 13.82 -30.75
N ILE A 73 23.63 12.59 -30.56
CA ILE A 73 23.66 11.50 -31.58
C ILE A 73 22.82 10.28 -31.15
N CYS A 74 21.96 10.42 -30.13
CA CYS A 74 21.14 9.29 -29.68
C CYS A 74 20.09 8.91 -30.75
N THR A 75 20.13 7.67 -31.24
CA THR A 75 19.20 7.17 -32.28
C THR A 75 17.76 7.12 -31.75
N THR A 76 16.76 7.29 -32.63
CA THR A 76 15.33 7.30 -32.27
C THR A 76 14.88 6.02 -31.54
N GLU A 77 15.50 4.88 -31.84
CA GLU A 77 15.24 3.62 -31.14
C GLU A 77 15.73 3.63 -29.69
N GLU A 78 16.85 4.30 -29.40
CA GLU A 78 17.37 4.41 -28.04
C GLU A 78 16.56 5.39 -27.18
N ARG A 79 16.08 6.49 -27.78
CA ARG A 79 15.14 7.41 -27.11
C ARG A 79 13.84 6.69 -26.72
N THR A 80 13.22 5.94 -27.65
CA THR A 80 11.97 5.22 -27.34
C THR A 80 12.17 4.11 -26.31
N ARG A 81 13.33 3.45 -26.30
CA ARG A 81 13.69 2.48 -25.24
C ARG A 81 13.84 3.19 -23.89
N TYR A 82 14.44 4.38 -23.85
CA TYR A 82 14.62 5.19 -22.64
C TYR A 82 13.28 5.67 -22.06
N GLU A 83 12.39 6.19 -22.89
CA GLU A 83 11.05 6.62 -22.48
C GLU A 83 10.24 5.45 -21.91
N LYS A 84 10.21 4.29 -22.59
CA LYS A 84 9.50 3.10 -22.11
C LYS A 84 9.93 2.67 -20.70
N SER A 85 11.22 2.72 -20.43
CA SER A 85 11.77 2.42 -19.10
C SER A 85 11.49 3.48 -18.04
N ILE A 86 11.44 4.76 -18.40
CA ILE A 86 11.00 5.85 -17.50
C ILE A 86 9.55 5.62 -17.10
N PHE A 87 8.66 5.38 -18.07
CA PHE A 87 7.25 5.07 -17.80
C PHE A 87 7.09 3.83 -16.91
N LYS A 88 7.91 2.80 -17.12
CA LYS A 88 7.93 1.60 -16.28
C LYS A 88 8.35 1.92 -14.83
N ALA A 89 9.36 2.76 -14.64
CA ALA A 89 9.81 3.19 -13.32
C ALA A 89 8.77 4.06 -12.62
N GLN A 90 8.14 5.00 -13.33
CA GLN A 90 7.10 5.86 -12.77
C GLN A 90 5.88 5.07 -12.31
N ARG A 91 5.40 4.12 -13.13
CA ARG A 91 4.29 3.23 -12.75
C ARG A 91 4.62 2.45 -11.47
N ASN A 92 5.85 1.96 -11.37
CA ASN A 92 6.35 1.21 -10.23
C ASN A 92 6.41 2.08 -8.95
N VAL A 93 6.86 3.33 -9.07
CA VAL A 93 6.83 4.32 -7.96
C VAL A 93 5.40 4.57 -7.48
N ILE A 94 4.47 4.83 -8.40
CA ILE A 94 3.05 5.05 -8.07
C ILE A 94 2.49 3.85 -7.31
N LEU A 95 2.83 2.63 -7.73
CA LEU A 95 2.40 1.40 -7.06
C LEU A 95 2.90 1.34 -5.61
N CYS A 96 4.18 1.62 -5.37
CA CYS A 96 4.75 1.64 -4.01
C CYS A 96 4.11 2.72 -3.13
N VAL A 97 3.91 3.94 -3.65
CA VAL A 97 3.25 5.02 -2.90
C VAL A 97 1.81 4.64 -2.56
N SER A 98 1.08 4.05 -3.51
CA SER A 98 -0.30 3.61 -3.28
C SER A 98 -0.40 2.52 -2.20
N ALA A 99 0.54 1.56 -2.17
CA ALA A 99 0.60 0.52 -1.13
C ALA A 99 0.79 1.15 0.26
N CYS A 100 1.77 2.05 0.41
CA CYS A 100 2.04 2.72 1.68
C CYS A 100 0.83 3.56 2.15
N LEU A 101 0.17 4.28 1.24
CA LEU A 101 -1.01 5.08 1.56
C LEU A 101 -2.20 4.20 2.00
N LEU A 102 -2.48 3.12 1.27
CA LEU A 102 -3.56 2.18 1.60
C LEU A 102 -3.31 1.52 2.96
N TYR A 103 -2.08 1.05 3.21
CA TYR A 103 -1.68 0.52 4.51
C TYR A 103 -1.91 1.53 5.64
N TRP A 104 -1.51 2.79 5.45
CA TRP A 104 -1.73 3.86 6.44
C TRP A 104 -3.22 4.11 6.70
N CYS A 105 -4.04 4.14 5.65
CA CYS A 105 -5.48 4.29 5.76
C CYS A 105 -6.10 3.14 6.57
N ILE A 106 -5.74 1.89 6.26
CA ILE A 106 -6.24 0.70 6.98
C ILE A 106 -5.81 0.74 8.45
N PHE A 107 -4.54 1.09 8.72
CA PHE A 107 -4.02 1.25 10.09
C PHE A 107 -4.84 2.27 10.90
N ARG A 108 -5.11 3.44 10.31
CA ARG A 108 -5.90 4.50 10.96
C ARG A 108 -7.32 4.04 11.23
N ILE A 109 -7.99 3.44 10.25
CA ILE A 109 -9.36 2.92 10.40
C ILE A 109 -9.42 1.86 11.51
N CYS A 110 -8.45 0.95 11.56
CA CYS A 110 -8.38 -0.07 12.61
C CYS A 110 -8.21 0.55 14.01
N LYS A 111 -7.34 1.57 14.14
CA LYS A 111 -7.14 2.28 15.41
C LYS A 111 -8.43 2.96 15.87
N TYR A 112 -9.10 3.70 14.99
CA TYR A 112 -10.37 4.36 15.31
C TYR A 112 -11.46 3.37 15.73
N HIS A 113 -11.55 2.21 15.07
CA HIS A 113 -12.53 1.20 15.46
C HIS A 113 -12.25 0.52 16.80
N LYS A 114 -10.98 0.47 17.24
CA LYS A 114 -10.65 -0.01 18.60
C LYS A 114 -11.07 1.02 19.64
N GLU A 115 -10.69 2.29 19.44
CA GLU A 115 -11.07 3.39 20.34
C GLU A 115 -12.59 3.52 20.49
N ILE A 116 -13.36 3.41 19.39
CA ILE A 116 -14.83 3.45 19.45
C ILE A 116 -15.40 2.29 20.28
N ARG A 117 -14.83 1.08 20.17
CA ARG A 117 -15.31 -0.08 20.94
C ARG A 117 -15.03 0.05 22.43
N GLU A 118 -13.84 0.52 22.79
CA GLU A 118 -13.50 0.79 24.20
C GLU A 118 -14.47 1.83 24.79
N LEU A 119 -14.80 2.89 24.04
CA LEU A 119 -15.77 3.90 24.45
C LEU A 119 -17.20 3.34 24.60
N GLU A 120 -17.65 2.48 23.67
CA GLU A 120 -18.96 1.82 23.77
C GLU A 120 -19.06 0.86 24.97
N GLU A 121 -17.97 0.15 25.31
CA GLU A 121 -17.92 -0.74 26.47
C GLU A 121 -17.97 0.05 27.78
N VAL A 122 -17.22 1.15 27.87
CA VAL A 122 -17.25 2.07 29.02
C VAL A 122 -18.66 2.66 29.20
N GLU A 123 -19.33 3.09 28.13
CA GLU A 123 -20.68 3.62 28.19
C GLU A 123 -21.70 2.59 28.74
N LYS A 124 -21.58 1.32 28.33
CA LYS A 124 -22.44 0.24 28.84
C LYS A 124 -22.23 0.00 30.33
N HIS A 125 -20.97 -0.09 30.77
CA HIS A 125 -20.66 -0.27 32.19
C HIS A 125 -21.20 0.88 33.05
N LEU A 126 -21.19 2.11 32.54
CA LEU A 126 -21.78 3.28 33.21
C LEU A 126 -23.31 3.30 33.23
N LYS A 127 -23.98 2.63 32.28
CA LYS A 127 -25.45 2.52 32.24
C LYS A 127 -26.01 1.37 33.08
N ASP A 128 -25.23 0.31 33.28
CA ASP A 128 -25.60 -0.84 34.09
C ASP A 128 -25.39 -0.61 35.60
N GLN A 129 -24.76 0.50 35.99
CA GLN A 129 -24.48 0.91 37.37
C GLN A 129 -25.42 2.04 37.82
#